data_AF-A0A6A5E863-F1
#
_entry.id   AF-A0A6A5E863-F1
#
_cell.length_a   1.000
_cell.length_b   1.000
_cell.length_c   1.000
_cell.angle_alpha   90.00
_cell.angle_beta   90.00
_cell.angle_gamma   90.00
#
_symmetry.space_group_name_H-M   'P 1'
#
loop_
_entity.id
_entity.type
_entity.pdbx_description
1 polymer ?
#
loop_
_entity_poly.entity_id
_entity_poly.type
_entity_poly.pdbx_seq_one_letter_code
_entity_poly.pdbx_strand_id
1 'polypeptide(L)'
;MDVDVSPSRGPSPWAEVCGDVPGVSGSHLVSSHQEVVFGPITASGRVETFDQDKNVSFLLKELDNLREINKKLQEDLVQKEMELQRREGEEELRGERREARHWERPEAVLGELLAAQKDRDQALMSRLLLANEERDEALLRARQLQQAAELESFPLEDADMDVSELLQRVCGADSVRDVQQFGSVLVQRLRSALQRRSDITAQEMKAVMEERDGSVTKCKRLEQEVMREREQRASEMELLRLQRERGGAMEDRRRLEAELQLLRANHSGSVSPAASLVAANQTPLHAPPPETPPLRAAPPETLPLQEQVQQLWKEKQSVEAELQRCQEAEREASERVRRLERLVEVLRKKVGTGSLRAVI
;
A
#
# COMPACT_ATOMS: atom_id res chain seq x y z
N MET A 1 38.13 -33.79 -35.20
CA MET A 1 38.26 -34.38 -33.85
C MET A 1 36.86 -34.69 -33.41
N ASP A 2 36.45 -35.91 -33.75
CA ASP A 2 35.24 -36.56 -33.26
C ASP A 2 35.31 -36.71 -31.74
N VAL A 3 34.16 -36.67 -31.06
CA VAL A 3 33.56 -37.81 -30.36
C VAL A 3 32.20 -37.34 -29.80
N ASP A 4 31.14 -37.86 -30.43
CA ASP A 4 29.91 -38.48 -29.91
C ASP A 4 29.24 -37.95 -28.62
N VAL A 5 28.00 -37.46 -28.69
CA VAL A 5 26.68 -38.15 -28.75
C VAL A 5 26.15 -38.54 -27.35
N SER A 6 24.95 -38.00 -27.07
CA SER A 6 24.05 -38.09 -25.90
C SER A 6 23.55 -39.54 -25.60
N PRO A 7 22.48 -39.82 -24.80
CA PRO A 7 21.77 -39.11 -23.71
C PRO A 7 21.42 -40.05 -22.50
N SER A 8 20.59 -39.54 -21.56
CA SER A 8 19.48 -40.26 -20.87
C SER A 8 19.56 -40.59 -19.36
N ARG A 9 18.37 -40.41 -18.73
CA ARG A 9 17.77 -41.07 -17.55
C ARG A 9 18.47 -41.00 -16.20
N GLY A 10 17.74 -40.46 -15.21
CA GLY A 10 18.09 -40.50 -13.79
C GLY A 10 18.01 -41.92 -13.18
N PRO A 11 18.37 -42.03 -11.89
CA PRO A 11 17.39 -42.52 -10.91
C PRO A 11 17.47 -41.84 -9.53
N SER A 12 16.36 -41.94 -8.78
CA SER A 12 16.28 -41.80 -7.32
C SER A 12 17.30 -42.71 -6.60
N PRO A 13 17.67 -42.42 -5.34
CA PRO A 13 18.24 -43.43 -4.46
C PRO A 13 17.26 -43.77 -3.32
N TRP A 14 16.73 -45.00 -3.35
CA TRP A 14 16.24 -45.71 -2.16
C TRP A 14 17.27 -46.79 -1.80
N ALA A 15 17.52 -46.92 -0.48
CA ALA A 15 17.92 -48.13 0.26
C ALA A 15 19.25 -48.82 -0.17
N GLU A 16 20.02 -49.57 0.63
CA GLU A 16 19.75 -50.39 1.81
C GLU A 16 21.13 -50.93 2.29
N VAL A 17 21.38 -51.04 3.60
CA VAL A 17 22.34 -52.03 4.16
C VAL A 17 21.76 -52.57 5.47
N CYS A 18 21.48 -53.88 5.45
CA CYS A 18 21.05 -54.80 6.52
C CYS A 18 22.06 -54.88 7.69
N GLY A 19 21.83 -55.50 8.86
CA GLY A 19 20.76 -56.26 9.52
C GLY A 19 20.95 -56.06 11.05
N ASP A 20 20.22 -56.61 12.00
CA ASP A 20 19.53 -57.90 12.12
C ASP A 20 18.39 -57.79 13.15
N VAL A 21 17.36 -58.62 12.94
CA VAL A 21 16.29 -58.99 13.90
C VAL A 21 16.80 -60.18 14.74
N PRO A 22 16.28 -60.44 15.96
CA PRO A 22 15.04 -61.21 16.11
C PRO A 22 14.19 -60.71 17.31
N GLY A 23 12.91 -60.99 17.47
CA GLY A 23 11.99 -61.83 16.75
C GLY A 23 10.64 -61.85 17.49
N VAL A 24 9.59 -62.18 16.74
CA VAL A 24 8.41 -62.99 17.09
C VAL A 24 7.97 -63.01 18.57
N SER A 25 6.73 -62.56 18.84
CA SER A 25 5.62 -63.49 19.10
C SER A 25 4.30 -62.76 19.29
N GLY A 26 3.36 -62.99 18.37
CA GLY A 26 1.94 -62.84 18.65
C GLY A 26 1.48 -64.02 19.49
N SER A 27 0.58 -63.78 20.43
CA SER A 27 -0.22 -64.81 21.12
C SER A 27 -1.47 -64.10 21.65
N HIS A 28 -2.60 -64.28 20.99
CA HIS A 28 -3.61 -65.31 21.28
C HIS A 28 -4.34 -65.11 22.62
N LEU A 29 -5.58 -64.63 22.48
CA LEU A 29 -6.81 -65.04 23.17
C LEU A 29 -6.67 -65.91 24.42
N VAL A 30 -7.24 -65.46 25.54
CA VAL A 30 -8.15 -66.30 26.34
C VAL A 30 -9.24 -65.41 26.96
N SER A 31 -10.43 -65.53 26.38
CA SER A 31 -11.71 -65.28 27.06
C SER A 31 -11.92 -66.43 28.05
N SER A 32 -12.03 -66.12 29.33
CA SER A 32 -12.54 -67.05 30.34
C SER A 32 -13.85 -66.49 30.88
N HIS A 33 -14.94 -66.86 30.21
CA HIS A 33 -16.22 -67.03 30.86
C HIS A 33 -16.05 -68.09 31.95
N GLN A 34 -16.25 -67.70 33.21
CA GLN A 34 -16.54 -68.64 34.27
C GLN A 34 -17.99 -68.44 34.67
N GLU A 35 -18.85 -69.31 34.14
CA GLU A 35 -20.17 -69.56 34.71
C GLU A 35 -19.96 -70.10 36.13
N VAL A 36 -20.49 -69.37 37.11
CA VAL A 36 -20.66 -69.87 38.48
C VAL A 36 -22.16 -69.86 38.75
N VAL A 37 -22.77 -71.04 38.62
CA VAL A 37 -24.08 -71.35 39.17
C VAL A 37 -23.91 -71.51 40.68
N PHE A 38 -24.58 -70.67 41.47
CA PHE A 38 -24.92 -70.96 42.87
C PHE A 38 -26.41 -70.76 43.08
N GLY A 39 -27.04 -71.80 43.64
CA GLY A 39 -28.45 -71.84 44.01
C GLY A 39 -28.81 -70.96 45.23
N PRO A 40 -30.09 -70.96 45.63
CA PRO A 40 -30.66 -69.94 46.50
C PRO A 40 -30.24 -70.16 47.95
N ILE A 41 -29.50 -69.21 48.53
CA ILE A 41 -29.20 -69.18 49.97
C ILE A 41 -30.10 -68.16 50.64
N THR A 42 -30.97 -68.70 51.47
CA THR A 42 -31.89 -68.05 52.39
C THR A 42 -31.15 -67.16 53.40
N ALA A 43 -31.59 -65.90 53.49
CA ALA A 43 -31.60 -64.99 54.64
C ALA A 43 -30.62 -65.28 55.80
N SER A 44 -29.54 -64.50 55.88
CA SER A 44 -28.89 -64.09 57.13
C SER A 44 -28.43 -62.62 57.03
N GLY A 45 -29.40 -61.72 56.84
CA GLY A 45 -29.16 -60.36 56.36
C GLY A 45 -28.90 -59.29 57.43
N ARG A 46 -27.95 -59.47 58.37
CA ARG A 46 -27.67 -58.35 59.30
C ARG A 46 -26.25 -58.14 59.85
N VAL A 47 -25.30 -59.07 59.67
CA VAL A 47 -23.94 -58.89 60.22
C VAL A 47 -22.86 -58.86 59.14
N GLU A 48 -23.01 -59.58 58.02
CA GLU A 48 -22.07 -59.49 56.87
C GLU A 48 -22.21 -58.20 56.05
N THR A 49 -23.37 -57.56 56.11
CA THR A 49 -23.66 -56.31 55.39
C THR A 49 -22.72 -55.19 55.82
N PHE A 50 -22.38 -55.12 57.11
CA PHE A 50 -21.59 -54.02 57.66
C PHE A 50 -20.11 -54.06 57.23
N ASP A 51 -19.55 -55.24 56.97
CA ASP A 51 -18.17 -55.39 56.45
C ASP A 51 -18.13 -55.33 54.92
N GLN A 52 -19.19 -55.78 54.24
CA GLN A 52 -19.38 -55.54 52.81
C GLN A 52 -19.51 -54.04 52.50
N ASP A 53 -20.26 -53.28 53.31
CA ASP A 53 -20.45 -51.84 53.14
C ASP A 53 -19.12 -51.07 53.31
N LYS A 54 -18.24 -51.51 54.22
CA LYS A 54 -16.89 -50.94 54.35
C LYS A 54 -16.05 -51.21 53.11
N ASN A 55 -16.03 -52.44 52.61
CA ASN A 55 -15.31 -52.80 51.39
C ASN A 55 -15.84 -52.02 50.18
N VAL A 56 -17.15 -51.89 50.05
CA VAL A 56 -17.80 -51.06 49.03
C VAL A 56 -17.35 -49.61 49.17
N SER A 57 -17.27 -49.06 50.38
CA SER A 57 -16.80 -47.69 50.60
C SER A 57 -15.31 -47.47 50.24
N PHE A 58 -14.45 -48.45 50.50
CA PHE A 58 -13.04 -48.39 50.11
C PHE A 58 -12.89 -48.45 48.58
N LEU A 59 -13.62 -49.35 47.91
CA LEU A 59 -13.64 -49.45 46.45
C LEU A 59 -14.17 -48.17 45.79
N LEU A 60 -15.20 -47.53 46.35
CA LEU A 60 -15.70 -46.25 45.86
C LEU A 60 -14.65 -45.13 46.01
N LYS A 61 -13.95 -45.07 47.15
CA LYS A 61 -12.85 -44.10 47.34
C LYS A 61 -11.70 -44.34 46.37
N GLU A 62 -11.33 -45.60 46.14
CA GLU A 62 -10.32 -45.96 45.14
C GLU A 62 -10.77 -45.59 43.73
N LEU A 63 -12.03 -45.85 43.38
CA LEU A 63 -12.63 -45.44 42.11
C LEU A 63 -12.62 -43.91 41.94
N ASP A 64 -12.94 -43.16 43.00
CA ASP A 64 -12.90 -41.70 42.98
C ASP A 64 -11.47 -41.17 42.85
N ASN A 65 -10.50 -41.77 43.56
CA ASN A 65 -9.07 -41.47 43.38
C ASN A 65 -8.62 -41.75 41.93
N LEU A 66 -9.05 -42.88 41.34
CA LEU A 66 -8.74 -43.22 39.94
C LEU A 66 -9.37 -42.23 38.96
N ARG A 67 -10.59 -41.75 39.22
CA ARG A 67 -11.25 -40.71 38.42
C ARG A 67 -10.49 -39.39 38.50
N GLU A 68 -10.04 -38.98 39.69
CA GLU A 68 -9.24 -37.77 39.87
C GLU A 68 -7.90 -37.87 39.15
N ILE A 69 -7.22 -39.01 39.25
CA ILE A 69 -5.96 -39.26 38.54
C ILE A 69 -6.19 -39.23 37.03
N ASN A 70 -7.25 -39.89 36.53
CA ASN A 70 -7.57 -39.89 35.11
C ASN A 70 -7.87 -38.47 34.59
N LYS A 71 -8.62 -37.67 35.36
CA LYS A 71 -8.88 -36.28 35.04
C LYS A 71 -7.59 -35.46 34.97
N LYS A 72 -6.67 -35.61 35.93
CA LYS A 72 -5.35 -34.95 35.91
C LYS A 72 -4.54 -35.37 34.68
N LEU A 73 -4.52 -36.65 34.35
CA LEU A 73 -3.82 -37.15 33.16
C LEU A 73 -4.42 -36.61 31.86
N GLN A 74 -5.74 -36.45 31.78
CA GLN A 74 -6.40 -35.82 30.64
C GLN A 74 -6.03 -34.34 30.52
N GLU A 75 -6.02 -33.60 31.63
CA GLU A 75 -5.57 -32.20 31.67
C GLU A 75 -4.10 -32.07 31.25
N ASP A 76 -3.23 -32.94 31.76
CA ASP A 76 -1.81 -32.99 31.39
C ASP A 76 -1.60 -33.33 29.91
N LEU A 77 -2.38 -34.27 29.36
CA LEU A 77 -2.35 -34.61 27.93
C LEU A 77 -2.71 -33.41 27.05
N VAL A 78 -3.81 -32.72 27.37
CA VAL A 78 -4.22 -31.52 26.62
C VAL A 78 -3.17 -30.42 26.73
N GLN A 79 -2.57 -30.23 27.91
CA GLN A 79 -1.48 -29.27 28.08
C GLN A 79 -0.27 -29.64 27.22
N LYS A 80 0.13 -30.91 27.19
CA LYS A 80 1.26 -31.38 26.37
C LYS A 80 0.97 -31.27 24.87
N GLU A 81 -0.26 -31.53 24.44
CA GLU A 81 -0.68 -31.34 23.05
C GLU A 81 -0.59 -29.87 22.63
N MET A 82 -1.03 -28.94 23.49
CA MET A 82 -0.90 -27.50 23.25
C MET A 82 0.57 -27.03 23.25
N GLU A 83 1.43 -27.62 24.08
CA GLU A 83 2.87 -27.36 24.06
C GLU A 83 3.53 -27.87 22.78
N LEU A 84 3.14 -29.04 22.28
CA LEU A 84 3.66 -29.61 21.03
C LEU A 84 3.26 -28.75 19.82
N GLN A 85 1.97 -28.42 19.68
CA GLN A 85 1.49 -27.55 18.60
C GLN A 85 2.21 -26.20 18.58
N ARG A 86 2.49 -25.63 19.77
CA ARG A 86 3.29 -24.40 19.88
C ARG A 86 4.71 -24.58 19.37
N ARG A 87 5.38 -25.68 19.74
CA ARG A 87 6.76 -25.97 19.30
C ARG A 87 6.84 -26.24 17.80
N GLU A 88 5.87 -26.97 17.25
CA GLU A 88 5.77 -27.23 15.81
C GLU A 88 5.70 -25.90 15.03
N GLY A 89 4.79 -24.99 15.42
CA GLY A 89 4.71 -23.67 14.81
C GLY A 89 5.98 -22.83 14.97
N GLU A 90 6.66 -22.91 16.11
CA GLU A 90 7.97 -22.25 16.29
C GLU A 90 9.05 -22.83 15.36
N GLU A 91 9.05 -24.14 15.14
CA GLU A 91 10.02 -24.82 14.27
C GLU A 91 9.78 -24.50 12.79
N GLU A 92 8.52 -24.45 12.35
CA GLU A 92 8.12 -24.00 11.01
C GLU A 92 8.61 -22.56 10.76
N LEU A 93 8.32 -21.63 11.68
CA LEU A 93 8.79 -20.25 11.59
C LEU A 93 10.32 -20.15 11.57
N ARG A 94 11.03 -21.00 12.32
CA ARG A 94 12.50 -21.08 12.26
C ARG A 94 12.99 -21.64 10.92
N GLY A 95 12.26 -22.59 10.34
CA GLY A 95 12.49 -23.12 8.99
C GLY A 95 12.40 -22.04 7.93
N GLU A 96 11.27 -21.33 7.88
CA GLU A 96 11.02 -20.23 6.94
C GLU A 96 12.09 -19.13 7.05
N ARG A 97 12.48 -18.75 8.28
CA ARG A 97 13.55 -17.77 8.50
C ARG A 97 14.89 -18.23 7.96
N ARG A 98 15.21 -19.52 8.08
CA ARG A 98 16.45 -20.07 7.51
C ARG A 98 16.37 -20.04 5.99
N GLU A 99 15.25 -20.44 5.40
CA GLU A 99 15.08 -20.43 3.95
C GLU A 99 15.17 -19.01 3.37
N ALA A 100 14.50 -18.03 3.98
CA ALA A 100 14.61 -16.62 3.59
C ALA A 100 16.07 -16.15 3.57
N ARG A 101 16.85 -16.48 4.62
CA ARG A 101 18.29 -16.16 4.69
C ARG A 101 19.13 -16.85 3.62
N HIS A 102 18.74 -18.05 3.17
CA HIS A 102 19.44 -18.72 2.07
C HIS A 102 19.19 -17.99 0.73
N TRP A 103 18.02 -17.38 0.56
CA TRP A 103 17.67 -16.63 -0.65
C TRP A 103 18.17 -15.18 -0.69
N GLU A 104 18.53 -14.58 0.46
CA GLU A 104 19.06 -13.21 0.54
C GLU A 104 20.30 -12.99 -0.35
N ARG A 105 21.28 -13.91 -0.32
CA ARG A 105 22.52 -13.77 -1.10
C ARG A 105 22.30 -13.94 -2.61
N PRO A 106 21.63 -15.01 -3.08
CA PRO A 106 21.30 -15.14 -4.51
C PRO A 106 20.47 -13.98 -5.05
N GLU A 107 19.49 -13.48 -4.29
CA GLU A 107 18.66 -12.34 -4.70
C GLU A 107 19.50 -11.07 -4.85
N ALA A 108 20.40 -10.80 -3.89
CA ALA A 108 21.32 -9.66 -3.97
C ALA A 108 22.23 -9.73 -5.20
N VAL A 109 22.85 -10.90 -5.45
CA VAL A 109 23.73 -11.12 -6.61
C VAL A 109 22.96 -10.96 -7.92
N LEU A 110 21.73 -11.46 -8.02
CA LEU A 110 20.89 -11.26 -9.19
C LEU A 110 20.57 -9.78 -9.41
N GLY A 111 20.29 -9.04 -8.33
CA GLY A 111 20.08 -7.60 -8.38
C GLY A 111 21.31 -6.85 -8.92
N GLU A 112 22.50 -7.17 -8.43
CA GLU A 112 23.77 -6.60 -8.90
C GLU A 112 24.06 -6.92 -10.36
N LEU A 113 23.86 -8.17 -10.78
CA LEU A 113 24.03 -8.59 -12.18
C LEU A 113 23.07 -7.83 -13.11
N LEU A 114 21.81 -7.66 -12.71
CA LEU A 114 20.84 -6.90 -13.50
C LEU A 114 21.19 -5.41 -13.58
N ALA A 115 21.74 -4.82 -12.52
CA ALA A 115 22.21 -3.44 -12.53
C ALA A 115 23.43 -3.29 -13.45
N ALA A 116 24.45 -4.13 -13.29
CA ALA A 116 25.65 -4.12 -14.13
C ALA A 116 25.33 -4.34 -15.62
N GLN A 117 24.32 -5.17 -15.92
CA GLN A 117 23.86 -5.36 -17.30
C GLN A 117 23.22 -4.09 -17.88
N LYS A 118 22.39 -3.38 -17.11
CA LYS A 118 21.81 -2.09 -17.55
C LYS A 118 22.89 -1.05 -17.82
N ASP A 119 23.87 -0.96 -16.92
CA ASP A 119 24.98 -0.02 -17.06
C ASP A 119 25.80 -0.33 -18.32
N ARG A 120 26.06 -1.62 -18.59
CA ARG A 120 26.71 -2.08 -19.82
C ARG A 120 25.90 -1.69 -21.07
N ASP A 121 24.60 -1.96 -21.07
CA ASP A 121 23.74 -1.67 -22.23
C ASP A 121 23.65 -0.16 -22.48
N GLN A 122 23.57 0.64 -21.42
CA GLN A 122 23.63 2.10 -21.51
C GLN A 122 24.96 2.61 -22.06
N ALA A 123 26.09 2.05 -21.61
CA ALA A 123 27.42 2.40 -22.10
C ALA A 123 27.63 1.99 -23.57
N LEU A 124 27.04 0.86 -24.00
CA LEU A 124 27.06 0.44 -25.41
C LEU A 124 26.23 1.38 -26.28
N MET A 125 25.02 1.76 -25.83
CA MET A 125 24.18 2.71 -26.55
C MET A 125 24.86 4.08 -26.66
N SER A 126 25.45 4.62 -25.58
CA SER A 126 26.14 5.91 -25.62
C SER A 126 27.35 5.89 -26.56
N ARG A 127 28.14 4.80 -26.55
CA ARG A 127 29.27 4.64 -27.47
C ARG A 127 28.83 4.53 -28.94
N LEU A 128 27.74 3.83 -29.22
CA LEU A 128 27.19 3.75 -30.57
C LEU A 128 26.67 5.11 -31.06
N LEU A 129 26.03 5.89 -30.19
CA LEU A 129 25.59 7.25 -30.53
C LEU A 129 26.78 8.15 -30.86
N LEU A 130 27.81 8.19 -30.00
CA LEU A 130 29.03 8.96 -30.26
C LEU A 130 29.71 8.55 -31.57
N ALA A 131 29.83 7.24 -31.83
CA ALA A 131 30.42 6.76 -33.09
C ALA A 131 29.60 7.19 -34.32
N ASN A 132 28.27 7.26 -34.20
CA ASN A 132 27.41 7.78 -35.26
C ASN A 132 27.59 9.29 -35.45
N GLU A 133 27.65 10.06 -34.35
CA GLU A 133 27.91 11.50 -34.38
C GLU A 133 29.27 11.82 -35.01
N GLU A 134 30.35 11.14 -34.60
CA GLU A 134 31.69 11.30 -35.16
C GLU A 134 31.73 10.96 -36.66
N ARG A 135 31.04 9.88 -37.06
CA ARG A 135 30.90 9.50 -38.47
C ARG A 135 30.16 10.58 -39.26
N ASP A 136 29.07 11.11 -38.73
CA ASP A 136 28.27 12.12 -39.40
C ASP A 136 29.03 13.45 -39.50
N GLU A 137 29.79 13.84 -38.46
CA GLU A 137 30.73 14.96 -38.52
C GLU A 137 31.81 14.76 -39.57
N ALA A 138 32.42 13.56 -39.63
CA ALA A 138 33.43 13.24 -40.64
C ALA A 138 32.86 13.32 -42.05
N LEU A 139 31.64 12.83 -42.27
CA LEU A 139 30.94 12.95 -43.56
C LEU A 139 30.64 14.41 -43.91
N LEU A 140 30.24 15.23 -42.94
CA LEU A 140 30.02 16.67 -43.16
C LEU A 140 31.32 17.37 -43.52
N ARG A 141 32.40 17.14 -42.77
CA ARG A 141 33.74 17.70 -43.07
C ARG A 141 34.24 17.25 -44.45
N ALA A 142 34.07 15.97 -44.80
CA ALA A 142 34.46 15.45 -46.11
C ALA A 142 33.68 16.12 -47.25
N ARG A 143 32.36 16.30 -47.09
CA ARG A 143 31.53 17.03 -48.07
C ARG A 143 31.93 18.49 -48.20
N GLN A 144 32.22 19.17 -47.08
CA GLN A 144 32.69 20.56 -47.10
C GLN A 144 34.03 20.70 -47.82
N LEU A 145 34.98 19.80 -47.55
CA LEU A 145 36.26 19.77 -48.26
C LEU A 145 36.09 19.46 -49.75
N GLN A 146 35.18 18.55 -50.10
CA GLN A 146 34.84 18.28 -51.49
C GLN A 146 34.26 19.52 -52.18
N GLN A 147 33.32 20.23 -51.53
CA GLN A 147 32.76 21.47 -52.06
C GLN A 147 33.83 22.57 -52.19
N ALA A 148 34.72 22.71 -51.22
CA ALA A 148 35.83 23.65 -51.29
C ALA A 148 36.78 23.33 -52.45
N ALA A 149 37.10 22.06 -52.67
CA ALA A 149 37.92 21.62 -53.81
C ALA A 149 37.21 21.80 -55.16
N GLU A 150 35.88 21.62 -55.22
CA GLU A 150 35.08 21.91 -56.42
C GLU A 150 35.07 23.43 -56.73
N LEU A 151 35.05 24.30 -55.70
CA LEU A 151 35.10 25.75 -55.82
C LEU A 151 36.50 26.29 -56.17
N GLU A 152 37.57 25.62 -55.75
CA GLU A 152 38.95 25.96 -56.12
C GLU A 152 39.29 25.59 -57.57
N SER A 153 38.45 24.79 -58.24
CA SER A 153 38.60 24.49 -59.66
C SER A 153 37.90 25.54 -60.55
N PHE A 154 38.71 26.46 -61.08
CA PHE A 154 38.43 27.41 -62.19
C PHE A 154 37.70 28.72 -61.84
N PRO A 155 38.44 29.82 -61.62
CA PRO A 155 37.85 31.14 -61.52
C PRO A 155 37.50 31.64 -62.94
N LEU A 156 36.22 31.56 -63.29
CA LEU A 156 35.61 32.62 -64.11
C LEU A 156 35.35 33.77 -63.16
N GLU A 157 35.97 34.91 -63.42
CA GLU A 157 35.64 36.18 -62.76
C GLU A 157 34.12 36.37 -62.68
N ASP A 158 33.70 37.00 -61.57
CA ASP A 158 32.36 37.51 -61.24
C ASP A 158 31.71 38.26 -62.40
N ALA A 159 31.28 37.53 -63.42
CA ALA A 159 30.33 38.03 -64.36
C ALA A 159 28.97 37.77 -63.70
N ASP A 160 28.27 38.86 -63.36
CA ASP A 160 26.85 38.93 -62.96
C ASP A 160 25.91 38.44 -64.08
N MET A 161 26.35 37.45 -64.85
CA MET A 161 25.58 36.82 -65.89
C MET A 161 24.38 36.14 -65.31
N ASP A 162 23.18 36.43 -65.79
CA ASP A 162 22.01 35.72 -65.32
C ASP A 162 22.01 34.23 -65.77
N VAL A 163 21.09 33.44 -65.22
CA VAL A 163 20.97 32.01 -65.56
C VAL A 163 20.69 31.80 -67.05
N SER A 164 20.01 32.75 -67.69
CA SER A 164 19.63 32.70 -69.11
C SER A 164 20.84 32.93 -70.00
N GLU A 165 21.69 33.91 -69.66
CA GLU A 165 22.93 34.23 -70.34
C GLU A 165 23.94 33.09 -70.21
N LEU A 166 24.05 32.45 -69.04
CA LEU A 166 24.88 31.27 -68.85
C LEU A 166 24.40 30.10 -69.70
N LEU A 167 23.09 29.83 -69.73
CA LEU A 167 22.50 28.81 -70.59
C LEU A 167 22.77 29.11 -72.07
N GLN A 168 22.63 30.36 -72.49
CA GLN A 168 22.88 30.77 -73.86
C GLN A 168 24.35 30.60 -74.25
N ARG A 169 25.30 30.91 -73.35
CA ARG A 169 26.74 30.68 -73.59
C ARG A 169 27.11 29.20 -73.58
N VAL A 170 26.49 28.37 -72.74
CA VAL A 170 26.67 26.91 -72.78
C VAL A 170 26.16 26.33 -74.10
N CYS A 171 24.98 26.78 -74.56
CA CYS A 171 24.40 26.33 -75.82
C CYS A 171 25.16 26.82 -77.06
N GLY A 172 25.79 27.99 -76.99
CA GLY A 172 26.59 28.59 -78.06
C GLY A 172 28.10 28.34 -77.95
N ALA A 173 28.54 27.43 -77.07
CA ALA A 173 29.95 27.15 -76.86
C ALA A 173 30.52 26.26 -77.97
N ASP A 174 31.56 26.74 -78.65
CA ASP A 174 32.27 26.02 -79.71
C ASP A 174 33.36 25.08 -79.19
N SER A 175 33.64 25.13 -77.88
CA SER A 175 34.65 24.29 -77.24
C SER A 175 34.13 23.60 -75.97
N VAL A 176 34.64 22.40 -75.70
CA VAL A 176 34.34 21.64 -74.48
C VAL A 176 34.76 22.41 -73.23
N ARG A 177 35.81 23.25 -73.34
CA ARG A 177 36.30 24.07 -72.23
C ARG A 177 35.28 25.14 -71.87
N ASP A 178 34.68 25.81 -72.85
CA ASP A 178 33.67 26.85 -72.61
C ASP A 178 32.38 26.26 -72.03
N VAL A 179 31.96 25.08 -72.53
CA VAL A 179 30.85 24.32 -71.94
C VAL A 179 31.12 23.99 -70.47
N GLN A 180 32.33 23.55 -70.14
CA GLN A 180 32.71 23.25 -68.75
C GLN A 180 32.74 24.51 -67.88
N GLN A 181 33.28 25.61 -68.40
CA GLN A 181 33.41 26.87 -67.68
C GLN A 181 32.03 27.49 -67.37
N PHE A 182 31.19 27.69 -68.39
CA PHE A 182 29.87 28.28 -68.17
C PHE A 182 28.90 27.28 -67.52
N GLY A 183 29.08 25.99 -67.78
CA GLY A 183 28.31 24.91 -67.17
C GLY A 183 28.57 24.77 -65.66
N SER A 184 29.82 24.90 -65.20
CA SER A 184 30.15 24.83 -63.78
C SER A 184 29.51 25.98 -62.99
N VAL A 185 29.60 27.21 -63.52
CA VAL A 185 28.97 28.40 -62.92
C VAL A 185 27.44 28.25 -62.87
N LEU A 186 26.82 27.72 -63.93
CA LEU A 186 25.38 27.47 -63.97
C LEU A 186 24.96 26.44 -62.90
N VAL A 187 25.67 25.32 -62.80
CA VAL A 187 25.41 24.27 -61.80
C VAL A 187 25.61 24.81 -60.39
N GLN A 188 26.66 25.59 -60.15
CA GLN A 188 26.91 26.23 -58.87
C GLN A 188 25.77 27.16 -58.47
N ARG A 189 25.27 28.00 -59.39
CA ARG A 189 24.12 28.90 -59.13
C ARG A 189 22.85 28.12 -58.81
N LEU A 190 22.58 27.04 -59.54
CA LEU A 190 21.43 26.18 -59.27
C LEU A 190 21.52 25.54 -57.88
N ARG A 191 22.69 24.98 -57.53
CA ARG A 191 22.94 24.40 -56.20
C ARG A 191 22.76 25.45 -55.10
N SER A 192 23.32 26.64 -55.26
CA SER A 192 23.16 27.74 -54.30
C SER A 192 21.72 28.25 -54.18
N ALA A 193 20.94 28.23 -55.27
CA ALA A 193 19.52 28.57 -55.22
C ALA A 193 18.70 27.49 -54.50
N LEU A 194 18.98 26.21 -54.76
CA LEU A 194 18.34 25.09 -54.07
C LEU A 194 18.68 25.08 -52.57
N GLN A 195 19.94 25.34 -52.22
CA GLN A 195 20.40 25.43 -50.83
C GLN A 195 19.70 26.59 -50.10
N ARG A 196 19.65 27.78 -50.70
CA ARG A 196 18.90 28.91 -50.14
C ARG A 196 17.44 28.56 -49.90
N ARG A 197 16.80 27.84 -50.84
CA ARG A 197 15.41 27.39 -50.67
C ARG A 197 15.27 26.44 -49.47
N SER A 198 16.17 25.46 -49.32
CA SER A 198 16.13 24.57 -48.16
C SER A 198 16.39 25.30 -46.85
N ASP A 199 17.29 26.28 -46.84
CA ASP A 199 17.61 27.06 -45.65
C ASP A 199 16.43 27.93 -45.22
N ILE A 200 15.75 28.57 -46.19
CA ILE A 200 14.51 29.33 -45.93
C ILE A 200 13.44 28.42 -45.33
N THR A 201 13.16 27.26 -45.94
CA THR A 201 12.16 26.32 -45.41
C THR A 201 12.52 25.82 -44.00
N ALA A 202 13.80 25.59 -43.71
CA ALA A 202 14.25 25.20 -42.39
C ALA A 202 14.04 26.33 -41.35
N GLN A 203 14.35 27.56 -41.72
CA GLN A 203 14.12 28.74 -40.88
C GLN A 203 12.62 28.98 -40.63
N GLU A 204 11.78 28.83 -41.66
CA GLU A 204 10.33 28.92 -41.53
C GLU A 204 9.78 27.85 -40.59
N MET A 205 10.20 26.59 -40.75
CA MET A 205 9.81 25.50 -39.86
C MET A 205 10.25 25.77 -38.41
N LYS A 206 11.47 26.29 -38.22
CA LYS A 206 11.98 26.67 -36.90
C LYS A 206 11.13 27.76 -36.27
N ALA A 207 10.80 28.82 -37.00
CA ALA A 207 9.96 29.90 -36.52
C ALA A 207 8.56 29.41 -36.12
N VAL A 208 7.94 28.54 -36.93
CA VAL A 208 6.63 27.93 -36.63
C VAL A 208 6.69 27.07 -35.35
N MET A 209 7.76 26.29 -35.16
CA MET A 209 7.94 25.50 -33.94
C MET A 209 8.10 26.40 -32.70
N GLU A 210 8.90 27.46 -32.79
CA GLU A 210 9.09 28.43 -31.70
C GLU A 210 7.77 29.14 -31.33
N GLU A 211 6.97 29.53 -32.32
CA GLU A 211 5.64 30.13 -32.09
C GLU A 211 4.68 29.15 -31.42
N ARG A 212 4.65 27.90 -31.88
CA ARG A 212 3.84 26.83 -31.28
C ARG A 212 4.24 26.60 -29.82
N ASP A 213 5.53 26.48 -29.54
CA ASP A 213 6.03 26.22 -28.19
C ASP A 213 5.80 27.41 -27.26
N GLY A 214 5.95 28.63 -27.77
CA GLY A 214 5.55 29.87 -27.08
C GLY A 214 4.05 29.88 -26.76
N SER A 215 3.20 29.44 -27.68
CA SER A 215 1.76 29.35 -27.46
C SER A 215 1.40 28.28 -26.43
N VAL A 216 2.03 27.11 -26.49
CA VAL A 216 1.83 26.02 -25.51
C VAL A 216 2.25 26.44 -24.11
N THR A 217 3.39 27.12 -23.97
CA THR A 217 3.85 27.62 -22.66
C THR A 217 2.90 28.68 -22.10
N LYS A 218 2.36 29.57 -22.96
CA LYS A 218 1.33 30.54 -22.57
C LYS A 218 0.04 29.85 -22.12
N CYS A 219 -0.45 28.85 -22.85
CA CYS A 219 -1.64 28.08 -22.46
C CYS A 219 -1.45 27.40 -21.11
N LYS A 220 -0.32 26.70 -20.89
CA LYS A 220 -0.01 26.06 -19.61
C LYS A 220 0.02 27.05 -18.45
N ARG A 221 0.55 28.26 -18.67
CA ARG A 221 0.56 29.32 -17.65
C ARG A 221 -0.87 29.74 -17.29
N LEU A 222 -1.69 30.02 -18.30
CA LEU A 222 -3.08 30.42 -18.12
C LEU A 222 -3.90 29.32 -17.42
N GLU A 223 -3.70 28.05 -17.77
CA GLU A 223 -4.33 26.91 -17.08
C GLU A 223 -4.00 26.89 -15.58
N GLN A 224 -2.72 27.09 -15.24
CA GLN A 224 -2.32 27.15 -13.83
C GLN A 224 -2.92 28.38 -13.11
N GLU A 225 -3.01 29.53 -13.76
CA GLU A 225 -3.65 30.73 -13.21
C GLU A 225 -5.14 30.47 -12.93
N VAL A 226 -5.86 29.85 -13.88
CA VAL A 226 -7.27 29.46 -13.71
C VAL A 226 -7.46 28.48 -12.55
N MET A 227 -6.55 27.52 -12.40
CA MET A 227 -6.60 26.58 -11.26
C MET A 227 -6.40 27.30 -9.93
N ARG A 228 -5.41 28.19 -9.83
CA ARG A 228 -5.17 29.00 -8.63
C ARG A 228 -6.37 29.88 -8.29
N GLU A 229 -7.00 30.50 -9.28
CA GLU A 229 -8.22 31.28 -9.06
C GLU A 229 -9.39 30.42 -8.58
N ARG A 230 -9.55 29.19 -9.10
CA ARG A 230 -10.58 28.27 -8.65
C ARG A 230 -10.38 27.86 -7.20
N GLU A 231 -9.14 27.56 -6.81
CA GLU A 231 -8.77 27.25 -5.43
C GLU A 231 -9.01 28.45 -4.50
N GLN A 232 -8.62 29.66 -4.92
CA GLN A 232 -8.90 30.89 -4.17
C GLN A 232 -10.41 31.07 -3.97
N ARG A 233 -11.21 30.99 -5.03
CA ARG A 233 -12.68 31.09 -4.94
C ARG A 233 -13.28 30.02 -4.03
N ALA A 234 -12.78 28.79 -4.08
CA ALA A 234 -13.24 27.71 -3.19
C ALA A 234 -12.94 28.05 -1.72
N SER A 235 -11.72 28.52 -1.42
CA SER A 235 -11.33 28.93 -0.07
C SER A 235 -12.14 30.12 0.45
N GLU A 236 -12.46 31.09 -0.39
CA GLU A 236 -13.32 32.22 -0.05
C GLU A 236 -14.74 31.76 0.28
N MET A 237 -15.31 30.85 -0.51
CA MET A 237 -16.63 30.27 -0.24
C MET A 237 -16.66 29.48 1.07
N GLU A 238 -15.62 28.70 1.37
CA GLU A 238 -15.48 27.98 2.63
C GLU A 238 -15.38 28.93 3.83
N LEU A 239 -14.61 30.01 3.71
CA LEU A 239 -14.50 31.03 4.76
C LEU A 239 -15.86 31.70 5.04
N LEU A 240 -16.61 32.04 3.99
CA LEU A 240 -17.97 32.57 4.13
C LEU A 240 -18.95 31.56 4.75
N ARG A 241 -18.78 30.26 4.47
CA ARG A 241 -19.56 29.18 5.10
C ARG A 241 -19.27 29.12 6.60
N LEU A 242 -18.00 29.06 6.98
CA LEU A 242 -17.56 29.03 8.38
C LEU A 242 -18.00 30.28 9.15
N GLN A 243 -17.98 31.45 8.50
CA GLN A 243 -18.43 32.70 9.11
C GLN A 243 -19.93 32.67 9.44
N ARG A 244 -20.75 32.07 8.57
CA ARG A 244 -22.19 31.87 8.81
C ARG A 244 -22.44 30.87 9.95
N GLU A 245 -21.75 29.73 9.94
CA GLU A 245 -21.85 28.73 11.02
C GLU A 245 -21.45 29.31 12.38
N ARG A 246 -20.36 30.08 12.43
CA ARG A 246 -19.94 30.80 13.65
C ARG A 246 -21.01 31.79 14.11
N GLY A 247 -21.64 32.50 13.18
CA GLY A 247 -22.76 33.41 13.47
C GLY A 247 -23.92 32.68 14.14
N GLY A 248 -24.38 31.58 13.55
CA GLY A 248 -25.44 30.74 14.11
C GLY A 248 -25.09 30.17 15.49
N ALA A 249 -23.89 29.60 15.65
CA ALA A 249 -23.44 29.07 16.94
C ALA A 249 -23.37 30.15 18.04
N MET A 250 -23.02 31.39 17.67
CA MET A 250 -23.02 32.52 18.60
C MET A 250 -24.43 32.95 19.01
N GLU A 251 -25.40 32.86 18.11
CA GLU A 251 -26.81 33.10 18.42
C GLU A 251 -27.40 32.01 19.32
N ASP A 252 -27.11 30.74 19.03
CA ASP A 252 -27.55 29.61 19.86
C ASP A 252 -26.97 29.70 21.28
N ARG A 253 -25.69 30.06 21.40
CA ARG A 253 -25.07 30.32 22.72
C ARG A 253 -25.81 31.41 23.49
N ARG A 254 -26.18 32.51 22.84
CA ARG A 254 -26.94 33.60 23.48
C ARG A 254 -28.33 33.13 23.92
N ARG A 255 -29.02 32.30 23.13
CA ARG A 255 -30.31 31.73 23.48
C ARG A 255 -30.21 30.83 24.72
N LEU A 256 -29.25 29.90 24.72
CA LEU A 256 -28.99 29.01 25.86
C LEU A 256 -28.59 29.80 27.12
N GLU A 257 -27.79 30.84 26.99
CA GLU A 257 -27.44 31.72 28.12
C GLU A 257 -28.70 32.42 28.70
N ALA A 258 -29.61 32.89 27.84
CA ALA A 258 -30.88 33.49 28.27
C ALA A 258 -31.81 32.47 28.95
N GLU A 259 -31.92 31.26 28.40
CA GLU A 259 -32.69 30.16 29.01
C GLU A 259 -32.12 29.78 30.38
N LEU A 260 -30.79 29.66 30.51
CA LEU A 260 -30.13 29.39 31.78
C LEU A 260 -30.38 30.49 32.81
N GLN A 261 -30.36 31.76 32.39
CA GLN A 261 -30.68 32.89 33.28
C GLN A 261 -32.14 32.84 33.74
N LEU A 262 -33.08 32.53 32.84
CA LEU A 262 -34.50 32.36 33.16
C LEU A 262 -34.71 31.22 34.17
N LEU A 263 -34.09 30.06 33.93
CA LEU A 263 -34.15 28.91 34.84
C LEU A 263 -33.59 29.27 36.23
N ARG A 264 -32.47 29.98 36.30
CA ARG A 264 -31.90 30.46 37.57
C ARG A 264 -32.84 31.42 38.29
N ALA A 265 -33.48 32.36 37.57
CA ALA A 265 -34.44 33.28 38.15
C ALA A 265 -35.67 32.52 38.72
N ASN A 266 -36.22 31.57 37.98
CA ASN A 266 -37.34 30.74 38.41
C ASN A 266 -36.99 29.87 39.63
N HIS A 267 -35.78 29.30 39.68
CA HIS A 267 -35.31 28.56 40.85
C HIS A 267 -35.05 29.47 42.06
N SER A 268 -34.55 30.70 41.84
CA SER A 268 -34.38 31.68 42.92
C SER A 268 -35.70 32.16 43.52
N GLY A 269 -36.79 32.18 42.73
CA GLY A 269 -38.15 32.45 43.22
C GLY A 269 -38.78 31.29 44.01
N SER A 270 -38.29 30.07 43.83
CA SER A 270 -38.77 28.86 44.53
C SER A 270 -38.01 28.57 45.83
N VAL A 271 -36.89 29.23 46.11
CA VAL A 271 -36.08 29.02 47.31
C VAL A 271 -36.03 30.29 48.16
N SER A 272 -37.11 30.50 48.92
CA SER A 272 -37.12 31.17 50.21
C SER A 272 -38.11 30.40 51.08
N PRO A 273 -37.66 29.67 52.12
CA PRO A 273 -36.83 30.20 53.20
C PRO A 273 -35.77 29.20 53.73
N ALA A 274 -34.47 29.40 53.47
CA ALA A 274 -33.45 28.59 54.14
C ALA A 274 -32.05 29.21 54.19
N ALA A 275 -31.90 30.53 54.03
CA ALA A 275 -30.58 31.16 54.07
C ALA A 275 -30.62 32.49 54.83
N SER A 276 -30.90 32.42 56.14
CA SER A 276 -30.55 33.47 57.11
C SER A 276 -30.66 32.96 58.54
N LEU A 277 -29.78 32.06 58.99
CA LEU A 277 -29.57 31.80 60.42
C LEU A 277 -28.13 31.33 60.70
N VAL A 278 -27.19 32.26 60.70
CA VAL A 278 -25.96 32.15 61.51
C VAL A 278 -25.70 33.50 62.16
N ALA A 279 -26.35 33.73 63.30
CA ALA A 279 -25.86 34.61 64.37
C ALA A 279 -26.78 34.55 65.61
N ALA A 280 -26.29 33.84 66.63
CA ALA A 280 -26.42 34.13 68.06
C ALA A 280 -27.80 34.20 68.77
N ASN A 281 -27.91 33.28 69.75
CA ASN A 281 -28.35 33.49 71.14
C ASN A 281 -29.79 33.13 71.59
N GLN A 282 -29.80 32.15 72.51
CA GLN A 282 -30.67 31.91 73.69
C GLN A 282 -31.91 31.00 73.54
N THR A 283 -31.77 29.82 74.18
CA THR A 283 -32.71 28.76 74.66
C THR A 283 -34.00 29.25 75.35
N PRO A 284 -34.95 28.35 75.74
CA PRO A 284 -35.57 27.18 75.06
C PRO A 284 -37.12 27.22 75.18
N LEU A 285 -37.87 26.27 74.57
CA LEU A 285 -39.00 25.53 75.19
C LEU A 285 -39.83 24.71 74.18
N HIS A 286 -40.15 23.49 74.61
CA HIS A 286 -41.34 22.67 74.32
C HIS A 286 -41.50 21.84 73.01
N ALA A 287 -41.11 20.57 73.17
CA ALA A 287 -41.89 19.33 72.97
C ALA A 287 -42.05 18.66 71.58
N PRO A 288 -42.04 17.31 71.52
CA PRO A 288 -42.02 16.48 70.29
C PRO A 288 -43.36 15.72 70.07
N PRO A 289 -43.42 14.60 69.31
CA PRO A 289 -43.29 14.33 67.85
C PRO A 289 -44.70 13.90 67.30
N PRO A 290 -44.98 13.19 66.15
CA PRO A 290 -44.09 12.29 65.41
C PRO A 290 -44.29 12.08 63.88
N GLU A 291 -43.42 11.20 63.37
CA GLU A 291 -43.51 10.31 62.19
C GLU A 291 -43.00 10.75 60.81
N THR A 292 -42.16 9.86 60.27
CA THR A 292 -41.46 9.86 58.99
C THR A 292 -42.34 9.22 57.89
N PRO A 293 -41.97 9.36 56.60
CA PRO A 293 -42.88 9.46 55.44
C PRO A 293 -43.12 8.07 54.80
N PRO A 294 -43.75 7.88 53.62
CA PRO A 294 -43.05 8.22 52.35
C PRO A 294 -43.95 8.42 51.09
N LEU A 295 -43.29 8.82 49.98
CA LEU A 295 -43.67 8.61 48.57
C LEU A 295 -44.91 9.34 48.02
N ARG A 296 -44.69 10.57 47.50
CA ARG A 296 -45.45 11.05 46.34
C ARG A 296 -44.72 10.63 45.06
N ALA A 297 -45.46 9.93 44.22
CA ALA A 297 -45.07 9.44 42.91
C ALA A 297 -44.48 10.55 42.02
N ALA A 298 -43.42 10.18 41.28
CA ALA A 298 -42.92 10.97 40.18
C ALA A 298 -43.99 11.05 39.06
N PRO A 299 -44.14 12.20 38.39
CA PRO A 299 -45.08 12.35 37.28
C PRO A 299 -44.63 11.55 36.04
N PRO A 300 -45.56 11.12 35.16
CA PRO A 300 -45.32 10.19 34.06
C PRO A 300 -44.46 10.74 32.88
N GLU A 301 -43.97 11.97 32.97
CA GLU A 301 -43.19 12.62 31.90
C GLU A 301 -41.67 12.42 32.04
N THR A 302 -41.18 11.88 33.16
CA THR A 302 -39.74 11.67 33.39
C THR A 302 -39.19 10.40 32.75
N LEU A 303 -40.03 9.37 32.61
CA LEU A 303 -39.69 8.09 31.98
C LEU A 303 -39.33 8.21 30.49
N PRO A 304 -40.13 8.86 29.62
CA PRO A 304 -39.81 8.94 28.20
C PRO A 304 -38.56 9.81 27.92
N LEU A 305 -38.32 10.85 28.73
CA LEU A 305 -37.11 11.68 28.62
C LEU A 305 -35.85 10.92 29.07
N GLN A 306 -35.95 10.09 30.11
CA GLN A 306 -34.83 9.28 30.58
C GLN A 306 -34.48 8.17 29.58
N GLU A 307 -35.48 7.57 28.93
CA GLU A 307 -35.28 6.65 27.81
C GLU A 307 -34.62 7.36 26.62
N GLN A 308 -35.04 8.58 26.29
CA GLN A 308 -34.46 9.35 25.20
C GLN A 308 -33.00 9.75 25.46
N VAL A 309 -32.65 10.13 26.69
CA VAL A 309 -31.25 10.42 27.06
C VAL A 309 -30.39 9.16 27.03
N GLN A 310 -30.91 8.01 27.52
CA GLN A 310 -30.19 6.75 27.41
C GLN A 310 -29.99 6.31 25.96
N GLN A 311 -30.98 6.55 25.10
CA GLN A 311 -30.91 6.26 23.68
C GLN A 311 -29.85 7.13 22.99
N LEU A 312 -29.87 8.44 23.23
CA LEU A 312 -28.86 9.37 22.70
C LEU A 312 -27.45 9.04 23.21
N TRP A 313 -27.30 8.52 24.43
CA TRP A 313 -26.01 8.10 24.94
C TRP A 313 -25.50 6.83 24.23
N LYS A 314 -26.37 5.85 23.96
CA LYS A 314 -26.02 4.67 23.16
C LYS A 314 -25.68 5.05 21.73
N GLU A 315 -26.42 5.98 21.12
CA GLU A 315 -26.15 6.49 19.78
C GLU A 315 -24.81 7.24 19.73
N LYS A 316 -24.54 8.10 20.72
CA LYS A 316 -23.25 8.77 20.87
C LYS A 316 -22.11 7.75 20.94
N GLN A 317 -22.24 6.71 21.76
CA GLN A 317 -21.23 5.66 21.87
C GLN A 317 -21.06 4.86 20.56
N SER A 318 -22.16 4.57 19.87
CA SER A 318 -22.14 3.90 18.56
C SER A 318 -21.39 4.73 17.54
N VAL A 319 -21.69 6.03 17.45
CA VAL A 319 -21.02 6.96 16.55
C VAL A 319 -19.55 7.14 16.91
N GLU A 320 -19.20 7.17 18.20
CA GLU A 320 -17.80 7.22 18.65
C GLU A 320 -17.04 5.94 18.25
N ALA A 321 -17.66 4.76 18.37
CA ALA A 321 -17.05 3.50 17.93
C ALA A 321 -16.92 3.43 16.40
N GLU A 322 -17.91 3.91 15.64
CA GLU A 322 -17.84 4.02 14.19
C GLU A 322 -16.75 4.99 13.74
N LEU A 323 -16.60 6.13 14.42
CA LEU A 323 -15.53 7.09 14.15
C LEU A 323 -14.16 6.46 14.37
N GLN A 324 -13.96 5.70 15.45
CA GLN A 324 -12.70 4.98 15.70
C GLN A 324 -12.40 3.97 14.59
N ARG A 325 -13.39 3.19 14.14
CA ARG A 325 -13.24 2.26 13.01
C ARG A 325 -12.88 3.00 11.71
N CYS A 326 -13.53 4.13 11.44
CA CYS A 326 -13.22 4.96 10.27
C CYS A 326 -11.79 5.51 10.33
N GLN A 327 -11.32 5.95 11.51
CA GLN A 327 -9.94 6.42 11.69
C GLN A 327 -8.92 5.29 11.49
N GLU A 328 -9.20 4.09 11.96
CA GLU A 328 -8.35 2.91 11.70
C GLU A 328 -8.32 2.56 10.22
N ALA A 329 -9.49 2.54 9.57
CA ALA A 329 -9.58 2.31 8.12
C ALA A 329 -8.85 3.40 7.31
N GLU A 330 -8.90 4.67 7.74
CA GLU A 330 -8.15 5.77 7.14
C GLU A 330 -6.64 5.59 7.31
N ARG A 331 -6.18 5.17 8.50
CA ARG A 331 -4.76 4.85 8.74
C ARG A 331 -4.30 3.70 7.85
N GLU A 332 -5.07 2.62 7.76
CA GLU A 332 -4.77 1.50 6.87
C GLU A 332 -4.75 1.92 5.40
N ALA A 333 -5.72 2.71 4.96
CA ALA A 333 -5.76 3.24 3.60
C ALA A 333 -4.53 4.12 3.34
N SER A 334 -4.15 4.98 4.28
CA SER A 334 -2.95 5.83 4.19
C SER A 334 -1.67 5.00 4.11
N GLU A 335 -1.58 3.90 4.87
CA GLU A 335 -0.46 2.97 4.75
C GLU A 335 -0.44 2.26 3.40
N ARG A 336 -1.60 1.84 2.87
CA ARG A 336 -1.72 1.23 1.54
C ARG A 336 -1.29 2.22 0.46
N VAL A 337 -1.72 3.48 0.57
CA VAL A 337 -1.28 4.57 -0.33
C VAL A 337 0.23 4.75 -0.25
N ARG A 338 0.83 4.88 0.93
CA ARG A 338 2.29 4.98 1.08
C ARG A 338 3.03 3.77 0.49
N ARG A 339 2.49 2.56 0.63
CA ARG A 339 3.05 1.35 0.00
C ARG A 339 2.96 1.43 -1.52
N LEU A 340 1.81 1.86 -2.06
CA LEU A 340 1.61 2.04 -3.50
C LEU A 340 2.48 3.16 -4.05
N GLU A 341 2.64 4.29 -3.36
CA GLU A 341 3.55 5.37 -3.73
C GLU A 341 4.99 4.88 -3.80
N ARG A 342 5.44 4.11 -2.81
CA ARG A 342 6.77 3.47 -2.86
C ARG A 342 6.88 2.51 -4.04
N LEU A 343 5.85 1.70 -4.32
CA LEU A 343 5.84 0.80 -5.47
C LEU A 343 5.85 1.56 -6.80
N VAL A 344 5.07 2.64 -6.91
CA VAL A 344 5.03 3.53 -8.08
C VAL A 344 6.37 4.23 -8.26
N GLU A 345 7.03 4.68 -7.19
CA GLU A 345 8.37 5.24 -7.23
C GLU A 345 9.39 4.20 -7.72
N VAL A 346 9.31 2.97 -7.21
CA VAL A 346 10.13 1.85 -7.68
C VAL A 346 9.84 1.54 -9.15
N LEU A 347 8.58 1.53 -9.57
CA LEU A 347 8.19 1.30 -10.97
C LEU A 347 8.62 2.45 -11.87
N ARG A 348 8.49 3.71 -11.45
CA ARG A 348 8.99 4.89 -12.16
C ARG A 348 10.51 4.82 -12.30
N LYS A 349 11.22 4.42 -11.25
CA LYS A 349 12.66 4.16 -11.33
C LYS A 349 12.94 3.04 -12.33
N LYS A 350 12.22 1.92 -12.28
CA LYS A 350 12.39 0.77 -13.20
C LYS A 350 12.05 1.09 -14.66
N VAL A 351 11.02 1.89 -14.91
CA VAL A 351 10.54 2.28 -16.25
C VAL A 351 11.36 3.45 -16.80
N GLY A 352 11.66 4.46 -15.98
CA GLY A 352 12.50 5.62 -16.34
C GLY A 352 13.97 5.29 -16.56
N THR A 353 14.47 4.17 -16.00
CA THR A 353 15.80 3.60 -16.31
C THR A 353 15.77 2.58 -17.48
N GLY A 354 14.73 2.58 -18.32
CA GLY A 354 14.74 1.78 -19.56
C GLY A 354 14.72 0.27 -19.37
N SER A 355 14.21 -0.24 -18.24
CA SER A 355 14.16 -1.67 -17.95
C SER A 355 12.83 -2.33 -18.35
N LEU A 356 12.27 -1.98 -19.51
CA LEU A 356 11.26 -2.83 -20.15
C LEU A 356 12.01 -3.95 -20.88
N ARG A 357 12.41 -4.99 -20.13
CA ARG A 357 12.74 -6.26 -20.76
C ARG A 357 11.40 -6.81 -21.26
N ALA A 358 11.15 -6.62 -22.56
CA ALA A 358 10.08 -7.29 -23.27
C ALA A 358 10.15 -8.79 -22.95
N VAL A 359 9.04 -9.34 -22.44
CA VAL A 359 8.85 -10.79 -22.32
C VAL A 359 7.90 -11.17 -23.45
N ILE A 360 8.44 -11.96 -24.37
CA ILE A 360 7.72 -12.90 -25.25
C ILE A 360 7.08 -13.96 -24.37
#